data_AF-A0A525HEZ2-F1
#
_entry.id   AF-A0A525HEZ2-F1
#
_cell.length_a   1.000
_cell.length_b   1.000
_cell.length_c   1.000
_cell.angle_alpha   90.00
_cell.angle_beta   90.00
_cell.angle_gamma   90.00
#
_symmetry.space_group_name_H-M   'P 1'
#
loop_
_entity.id
_entity.type
_entity.pdbx_description
1 polymer ?
#
loop_
_entity_poly.entity_id
_entity_poly.type
_entity_poly.pdbx_seq_one_letter_code
_entity_poly.pdbx_strand_id
1 'polypeptide(L)' 'MPDDNRRSTEADDRAYWRRRADQHAAMAARAAAPEVAAVHRAIAEAYSTRADAAAAPNPNLPSGRDGNGPHGV' A
#
# COMPACT_ATOMS: atom_id res chain seq x y z
N MET A 1 -19.55 -5.34 13.27
CA MET A 1 -18.46 -4.34 13.24
C MET A 1 -17.22 -4.98 12.61
N PRO A 2 -17.06 -5.06 11.27
CA PRO A 2 -15.86 -5.63 10.61
C PRO A 2 -14.87 -4.58 10.06
N ASP A 3 -15.20 -3.29 10.08
CA ASP A 3 -14.43 -2.24 9.39
C ASP A 3 -13.11 -1.85 10.06
N ASP A 4 -12.99 -1.99 11.38
CA ASP A 4 -11.79 -1.61 12.14
C ASP A 4 -10.59 -2.51 11.80
N ASN A 5 -10.84 -3.82 11.73
CA ASN A 5 -9.78 -4.80 11.52
C ASN A 5 -9.17 -4.70 10.11
N ARG A 6 -9.97 -4.29 9.11
CA ARG A 6 -9.54 -4.08 7.72
C ARG A 6 -8.66 -2.83 7.60
N ARG A 7 -9.01 -1.74 8.27
CA ARG A 7 -8.17 -0.53 8.28
C ARG A 7 -6.86 -0.73 9.01
N SER A 8 -6.84 -1.50 10.09
CA SER A 8 -5.60 -1.88 10.77
C SER A 8 -4.70 -2.71 9.87
N THR A 9 -5.24 -3.72 9.18
CA THR A 9 -4.45 -4.53 8.23
C THR A 9 -3.95 -3.74 7.02
N GLU A 10 -4.76 -2.84 6.46
CA GLU A 10 -4.32 -1.97 5.34
C GLU A 10 -3.25 -0.95 5.79
N ALA A 11 -3.36 -0.40 7.01
CA ALA A 11 -2.34 0.48 7.58
C ALA A 11 -1.03 -0.25 7.90
N ASP A 12 -1.12 -1.47 8.45
CA ASP A 12 0.02 -2.35 8.72
C ASP A 12 0.72 -2.77 7.42
N ASP A 13 -0.06 -3.11 6.38
CA ASP A 13 0.48 -3.43 5.05
C ASP A 13 1.19 -2.24 4.43
N ARG A 14 0.59 -1.04 4.47
CA ARG A 14 1.24 0.18 3.98
C ARG A 14 2.58 0.44 4.68
N ALA A 15 2.60 0.35 6.01
CA ALA A 15 3.81 0.56 6.80
C ALA A 15 4.87 -0.50 6.47
N TYR A 16 4.46 -1.76 6.30
CA TYR A 16 5.34 -2.85 5.90
C TYR A 16 5.98 -2.58 4.52
N TRP A 17 5.19 -2.25 3.50
CA TRP A 17 5.69 -1.98 2.16
C TRP A 17 6.60 -0.75 2.12
N ARG A 18 6.29 0.31 2.90
CA ARG A 18 7.19 1.48 3.03
C ARG A 18 8.53 1.10 3.66
N ARG A 19 8.53 0.34 4.74
CA ARG A 19 9.77 -0.12 5.38
C ARG A 19 10.65 -0.93 4.42
N ARG A 20 10.03 -1.76 3.58
CA ARG A 20 10.74 -2.53 2.54
C ARG A 20 11.31 -1.63 1.44
N ALA A 21 10.56 -0.62 1.01
CA ALA A 21 11.06 0.38 0.05
C ALA A 21 12.30 1.10 0.60
N ASP A 22 12.25 1.57 1.85
CA ASP A 22 13.38 2.28 2.49
C ASP A 22 14.63 1.40 2.64
N GLN A 23 14.45 0.12 2.99
CA GLN A 23 15.55 -0.85 3.04
C GLN A 23 16.26 -0.98 1.69
N HIS A 24 15.49 -1.11 0.60
CA HIS A 24 16.06 -1.24 -0.74
C HIS A 24 16.67 0.08 -1.22
N ALA A 25 16.10 1.24 -0.90
CA ALA A 25 16.71 2.53 -1.19
C ALA A 25 18.07 2.70 -0.48
N ALA A 26 18.15 2.29 0.80
CA ALA A 26 19.41 2.30 1.54
C ALA A 26 20.46 1.32 0.96
N MET A 27 20.02 0.14 0.49
CA MET A 27 20.91 -0.79 -0.21
C MET A 27 21.40 -0.21 -1.55
N ALA A 28 20.54 0.46 -2.32
CA ALA A 28 20.94 1.13 -3.55
C ALA A 28 21.98 2.24 -3.31
N ALA A 29 21.83 3.01 -2.23
CA ALA A 29 22.77 4.08 -1.86
C ALA A 29 24.13 3.53 -1.40
N ARG A 30 24.19 2.30 -0.89
CA ARG A 30 25.42 1.64 -0.43
C ARG A 30 26.07 0.74 -1.49
N ALA A 31 25.40 0.48 -2.61
CA ALA A 31 25.88 -0.41 -3.64
C ALA A 31 27.10 0.21 -4.36
N ALA A 32 28.19 -0.54 -4.44
CA ALA A 32 29.40 -0.13 -5.16
C ALA A 32 29.25 -0.27 -6.68
N ALA A 33 28.48 -1.26 -7.15
CA ALA A 33 28.23 -1.50 -8.55
C ALA A 33 26.93 -0.78 -9.01
N PRO A 34 26.97 -0.03 -10.13
CA PRO A 34 25.82 0.72 -10.61
C PRO A 34 24.64 -0.18 -11.02
N GLU A 35 24.91 -1.38 -11.52
CA GLU A 35 23.90 -2.37 -11.89
C GLU A 35 23.14 -2.86 -10.65
N VAL A 36 23.86 -3.09 -9.55
CA VAL A 36 23.27 -3.50 -8.27
C VAL A 36 22.45 -2.35 -7.66
N ALA A 37 22.96 -1.11 -7.75
CA ALA A 37 22.22 0.08 -7.32
C ALA A 37 20.90 0.23 -8.10
N ALA A 38 20.91 0.02 -9.42
CA ALA A 38 19.73 0.10 -10.27
C ALA A 38 18.67 -0.94 -9.90
N VAL A 39 19.08 -2.19 -9.65
CA VAL A 39 18.17 -3.26 -9.20
C VAL A 39 17.50 -2.89 -7.87
N HIS A 40 18.28 -2.42 -6.90
CA HIS A 40 17.73 -2.03 -5.60
C HIS A 40 16.79 -0.80 -5.71
N ARG A 41 17.06 0.16 -6.59
CA ARG A 41 16.13 1.27 -6.87
C ARG A 41 14.81 0.78 -7.46
N ALA A 42 14.87 -0.08 -8.47
CA ALA A 42 13.65 -0.63 -9.09
C ALA A 42 12.79 -1.41 -8.07
N ILE A 43 13.42 -2.17 -7.17
CA ILE A 43 12.70 -2.87 -6.10
C ILE A 43 12.10 -1.89 -5.09
N ALA A 44 12.82 -0.83 -4.71
CA ALA A 44 12.32 0.20 -3.81
C ALA A 44 11.09 0.91 -4.40
N GLU A 45 11.12 1.25 -5.69
CA GLU A 45 10.00 1.85 -6.41
C GLU A 45 8.77 0.92 -6.47
N ALA A 46 8.98 -0.37 -6.71
CA ALA A 46 7.91 -1.37 -6.72
C ALA A 46 7.21 -1.47 -5.34
N TYR A 47 8.00 -1.48 -4.25
CA TYR A 47 7.44 -1.50 -2.90
C TYR A 47 6.75 -0.18 -2.53
N SER A 48 7.28 0.98 -2.95
CA SER A 48 6.61 2.27 -2.78
C SER A 48 5.23 2.27 -3.45
N THR A 49 5.18 1.84 -4.72
CA THR A 49 3.93 1.75 -5.49
C THR A 49 2.93 0.84 -4.80
N ARG A 50 3.38 -0.29 -4.25
CA ARG A 50 2.51 -1.21 -3.49
C ARG A 50 2.01 -0.60 -2.19
N ALA A 51 2.83 0.17 -1.49
CA ALA A 51 2.41 0.88 -0.30
C ALA A 51 1.32 1.93 -0.61
N ASP A 52 1.44 2.62 -1.74
CA ASP A 52 0.46 3.60 -2.19
C ASP A 52 -0.84 2.92 -2.67
N ALA A 53 -0.75 1.78 -3.34
CA ALA A 53 -1.90 0.97 -3.72
C ALA A 53 -2.65 0.39 -2.50
N ALA A 54 -1.94 0.01 -1.44
CA ALA A 54 -2.55 -0.41 -0.17
C ALA A 54 -3.27 0.73 0.55
N ALA A 55 -2.92 1.99 0.25
CA ALA A 55 -3.59 3.18 0.77
C ALA A 55 -4.78 3.64 -0.08
N ALA A 56 -4.89 3.15 -1.32
CA ALA A 56 -5.98 3.51 -2.20
C ALA A 56 -7.25 2.76 -1.79
N PRO A 57 -8.39 3.45 -1.56
CA PRO A 57 -9.66 2.78 -1.37
C PRO A 57 -9.94 1.96 -2.62
N ASN A 58 -10.21 0.67 -2.43
CA ASN A 58 -10.43 -0.28 -3.50
C ASN A 58 -11.55 0.24 -4.42
N PRO A 59 -11.28 0.64 -5.68
CA PRO A 59 -12.27 1.28 -6.54
C PRO A 59 -13.38 0.32 -7.00
N ASN A 60 -13.25 -0.97 -6.68
CA ASN A 60 -14.21 -2.03 -6.98
C ASN A 60 -15.11 -2.41 -5.79
N LEU A 61 -15.00 -1.73 -4.64
CA LEU A 61 -16.03 -1.81 -3.61
C LEU A 61 -17.12 -0.79 -3.97
N PRO A 62 -18.38 -1.20 -4.17
CA PRO A 62 -19.45 -0.25 -4.39
C PRO A 62 -19.50 0.71 -3.21
N SER A 63 -19.12 1.96 -3.46
CA SER A 63 -19.37 3.09 -2.58
C SER A 63 -20.87 3.30 -2.57
N GLY A 64 -21.57 2.66 -1.64
CA GLY A 64 -23.03 2.68 -1.63
C GLY A 64 -23.62 1.73 -0.60
N ARG A 65 -23.49 2.08 0.68
CA ARG A 65 -24.52 1.70 1.67
C ARG A 65 -25.18 2.95 2.25
N ASP A 66 -25.45 3.92 1.40
CA ASP A 66 -26.50 4.92 1.63
C ASP A 66 -27.82 4.30 1.15
N GLY A 67 -28.31 3.35 1.93
CA GLY A 67 -29.53 2.60 1.67
C GLY A 67 -30.44 2.58 2.89
N ASN A 68 -30.70 3.75 3.46
CA ASN A 68 -31.85 3.95 4.36
C ASN A 68 -32.90 4.80 3.63
N GLY A 69 -33.48 4.22 2.58
CA GLY A 69 -34.76 4.69 2.05
C GLY A 69 -35.87 4.26 3.03
N PRO A 70 -36.84 5.13 3.35
CA PRO A 70 -37.89 4.78 4.30
C PRO A 70 -38.73 3.62 3.72
N HIS A 71 -38.87 2.54 4.50
CA HIS A 71 -39.83 1.49 4.22
C HIS A 71 -41.24 2.09 4.17
N GLY A 72 -41.76 2.30 2.96
CA GLY A 72 -43.18 2.43 2.70
C GLY A 72 -43.67 1.14 2.05
N VAL A 73 -44.37 0.32 2.83
CA VAL A 73 -45.56 -0.49 2.47
C VAL A 73 -46.16 -1.06 3.76
#